data_AF-A0A1Q7ZPB7-F1
#
_entry.id   AF-A0A1Q7ZPB7-F1
#
_cell.length_a   1.000
_cell.length_b   1.000
_cell.length_c   1.000
_cell.angle_alpha   90.00
_cell.angle_beta   90.00
_cell.angle_gamma   90.00
#
_symmetry.space_group_name_H-M   'P 1'
#
loop_
_entity.id
_entity.type
_entity.pdbx_description
1 polymer ?
#
loop_
_entity_poly.entity_id
_entity_poly.type
_entity_poly.pdbx_seq_one_letter_code
_entity_poly.pdbx_strand_id
1 'polypeptide(L)'
;MTTLPGTTSGLQWKEGTEGLLFGELFLGGMASTYLGRGRSIGYGLYFTDQRVIGVRMRLLAQALLAPYLIVISSLYLLLFFELGSREILFLFLPLVLILADHALRVLSRRFSERIISRKGVDVAWLTKRKKDFELSKKKIEELLMKSPLRGLNLGGSRGYLRITPKDHQVQPIEIKINGWNQHQKLRDLVINFASREPRVRAVEYPYGQ
;
A
#
# COMPACT_ATOMS: atom_id res chain seq x y z
N MET A 1 21.20 -10.14 -52.62
CA MET A 1 19.90 -9.56 -52.24
C MET A 1 19.23 -10.51 -51.26
N THR A 2 19.42 -10.31 -49.94
CA THR A 2 18.51 -9.60 -49.00
C THR A 2 17.29 -10.47 -48.66
N THR A 3 16.93 -10.81 -47.41
CA THR A 3 17.26 -10.35 -46.05
C THR A 3 16.66 -11.36 -45.05
N LEU A 4 17.33 -11.61 -43.93
CA LEU A 4 16.78 -12.32 -42.75
C LEU A 4 15.70 -11.45 -42.06
N PRO A 5 14.56 -12.01 -41.59
CA PRO A 5 13.66 -11.29 -40.72
C PRO A 5 14.14 -11.41 -39.27
N GLY A 6 14.76 -10.33 -38.78
CA GLY A 6 15.12 -10.17 -37.37
C GLY A 6 13.88 -10.22 -36.49
N THR A 7 13.78 -11.24 -35.65
CA THR A 7 12.82 -11.33 -34.56
C THR A 7 13.34 -10.50 -33.39
N THR A 8 13.09 -9.19 -33.40
CA THR A 8 13.20 -8.35 -32.21
C THR A 8 11.94 -8.53 -31.38
N SER A 9 12.05 -9.40 -30.38
CA SER A 9 11.02 -9.65 -29.38
C SER A 9 10.69 -8.38 -28.60
N GLY A 10 9.55 -7.76 -28.94
CA GLY A 10 8.54 -7.37 -27.97
C GLY A 10 8.92 -6.37 -26.87
N LEU A 11 9.65 -5.30 -27.19
CA LEU A 11 9.50 -4.07 -26.41
C LEU A 11 8.18 -3.43 -26.83
N GLN A 12 7.09 -3.81 -26.15
CA GLN A 12 5.84 -3.07 -26.25
C GLN A 12 6.08 -1.65 -25.76
N TRP A 13 6.28 -0.74 -26.70
CA TRP A 13 6.16 0.69 -26.46
C TRP A 13 4.72 0.98 -26.04
N LYS A 14 4.49 1.04 -24.72
CA LYS A 14 3.26 1.63 -24.20
C LYS A 14 3.41 3.13 -24.36
N GLU A 15 2.72 3.65 -25.36
CA GLU A 15 2.46 5.08 -25.56
C GLU A 15 2.05 5.71 -24.22
N GLY A 16 2.60 6.89 -23.93
CA GLY A 16 2.67 7.48 -22.59
C GLY A 16 1.35 7.37 -21.83
N THR A 17 1.27 6.38 -20.92
CA THR A 17 0.14 6.27 -19.98
C THR A 17 0.02 7.56 -19.20
N GLU A 18 -1.17 8.16 -19.19
CA GLU A 18 -1.47 9.44 -18.56
C GLU A 18 -0.79 9.58 -17.18
N GLY A 19 0.23 10.44 -17.08
CA GLY A 19 0.95 10.76 -15.85
C GLY A 19 2.40 10.29 -15.74
N LEU A 20 2.88 9.48 -16.68
CA LEU A 20 4.32 9.30 -16.88
C LEU A 20 4.91 10.49 -17.64
N LEU A 21 6.15 10.85 -17.33
CA LEU A 21 6.92 11.79 -18.14
C LEU A 21 7.28 11.14 -19.47
N PHE A 22 7.52 11.97 -20.49
CA PHE A 22 7.91 11.46 -21.81
C PHE A 22 9.22 10.65 -21.72
N GLY A 23 9.20 9.41 -22.21
CA GLY A 23 10.34 8.48 -22.13
C GLY A 23 10.54 7.80 -20.77
N GLU A 24 9.63 8.00 -19.82
CA GLU A 24 9.67 7.35 -18.51
C GLU A 24 9.03 5.95 -18.55
N LEU A 25 9.72 4.96 -18.01
CA LEU A 25 9.27 3.57 -17.98
C LEU A 25 8.64 3.24 -16.62
N PHE A 26 7.39 2.79 -16.65
CA PHE A 26 6.74 2.26 -15.46
C PHE A 26 7.31 0.89 -15.09
N LEU A 27 7.96 0.79 -13.91
CA LEU A 27 8.55 -0.46 -13.42
C LEU A 27 7.54 -1.31 -12.66
N GLY A 28 6.55 -0.67 -12.03
CA GLY A 28 5.51 -1.34 -11.29
C GLY A 28 4.96 -0.50 -10.15
N GLY A 29 3.84 -0.97 -9.63
CA GLY A 29 3.06 -0.29 -8.62
C GLY A 29 2.39 -1.25 -7.68
N MET A 30 2.23 -0.83 -6.43
CA MET A 30 1.33 -1.52 -5.52
C MET A 30 0.57 -0.53 -4.67
N ALA A 31 -0.72 -0.79 -4.51
CA ALA A 31 -1.53 -0.16 -3.49
C ALA A 31 -2.10 -1.21 -2.56
N SER A 32 -2.12 -0.88 -1.27
CA SER A 32 -2.59 -1.81 -0.26
C SER A 32 -3.08 -1.10 0.99
N THR A 33 -4.08 -1.69 1.63
CA THR A 33 -4.53 -1.36 2.99
C THR A 33 -3.55 -1.81 4.06
N TYR A 34 -2.64 -2.73 3.72
CA TYR A 34 -1.54 -3.15 4.59
C TYR A 34 -0.33 -2.22 4.50
N LEU A 35 -0.33 -1.26 3.58
CA LEU A 35 0.61 -0.16 3.54
C LEU A 35 0.03 1.08 4.25
N GLY A 36 0.88 1.85 4.90
CA GLY A 36 0.46 3.07 5.58
C GLY A 36 1.61 4.06 5.78
N ARG A 37 1.27 5.34 5.97
CA ARG A 37 2.23 6.39 6.32
C ARG A 37 1.71 7.17 7.52
N GLY A 38 2.53 7.32 8.56
CA GLY A 38 2.13 7.95 9.82
C GLY A 38 0.96 7.22 10.50
N ARG A 39 -0.18 7.91 10.64
CA ARG A 39 -1.46 7.38 11.16
C ARG A 39 -2.44 6.93 10.07
N SER A 40 -2.10 7.11 8.79
CA SER A 40 -3.01 6.80 7.69
C SER A 40 -2.89 5.34 7.24
N ILE A 41 -4.04 4.67 7.13
CA ILE A 41 -4.18 3.31 6.59
C ILE A 41 -4.52 3.42 5.10
N GLY A 42 -3.94 2.55 4.27
CA GLY A 42 -4.15 2.56 2.82
C GLY A 42 -3.17 3.50 2.13
N TYR A 43 -2.18 2.90 1.47
CA TYR A 43 -1.13 3.64 0.77
C TYR A 43 -0.76 2.97 -0.55
N GLY A 44 -0.43 3.78 -1.54
CA GLY A 44 0.07 3.36 -2.83
C GLY A 44 1.51 3.81 -3.05
N LEU A 45 2.32 2.93 -3.61
CA LEU A 45 3.68 3.20 -4.04
C LEU A 45 3.88 2.79 -5.49
N TYR A 46 4.49 3.68 -6.24
CA TYR A 46 4.77 3.49 -7.67
C TYR A 46 6.23 3.77 -7.94
N PHE A 47 6.83 2.90 -8.73
CA PHE A 47 8.20 3.00 -9.16
C PHE A 47 8.22 3.14 -10.67
N THR A 48 8.89 4.18 -11.12
CA THR A 48 9.31 4.34 -12.50
C THR A 48 10.83 4.20 -12.56
N ASP A 49 11.40 4.18 -13.76
CA ASP A 49 12.85 4.21 -13.92
C ASP A 49 13.49 5.48 -13.32
N GLN A 50 12.72 6.58 -13.23
CA GLN A 50 13.25 7.89 -12.83
C GLN A 50 12.80 8.39 -11.45
N ARG A 51 11.69 7.92 -10.89
CA ARG A 51 11.12 8.45 -9.63
C ARG A 51 10.30 7.41 -8.87
N VAL A 52 10.06 7.74 -7.60
CA VAL A 52 9.14 7.03 -6.70
C VAL A 52 8.01 7.98 -6.35
N ILE A 53 6.78 7.49 -6.48
CA ILE A 53 5.57 8.27 -6.21
C ILE A 53 4.77 7.59 -5.09
N GLY A 54 4.48 8.35 -4.04
CA GLY A 54 3.60 7.94 -2.95
C GLY A 54 2.21 8.55 -3.10
N VAL A 55 1.16 7.74 -2.97
CA VAL A 55 -0.23 8.18 -3.07
C VAL A 55 -1.00 7.79 -1.82
N ARG A 56 -1.63 8.77 -1.17
CA ARG A 56 -2.52 8.52 -0.02
C ARG A 56 -3.85 7.94 -0.53
N MET A 57 -4.24 6.78 0.00
CA MET A 57 -5.54 6.17 -0.33
C MET A 57 -6.53 6.16 0.84
N ARG A 58 -6.26 6.94 1.89
CA ARG A 58 -7.06 6.98 3.12
C ARG A 58 -8.56 7.15 2.85
N LEU A 59 -8.95 8.10 2.01
CA LEU A 59 -10.37 8.37 1.72
C LEU A 59 -11.05 7.19 1.04
N LEU A 60 -10.36 6.49 0.15
CA LEU A 60 -10.92 5.32 -0.53
C LEU A 60 -10.97 4.11 0.42
N ALA A 61 -9.92 3.93 1.22
CA ALA A 61 -9.92 2.90 2.27
C ALA A 61 -11.08 3.14 3.25
N GLN A 62 -11.30 4.38 3.70
CA GLN A 62 -12.41 4.74 4.58
C GLN A 62 -13.79 4.61 3.90
N ALA A 63 -13.93 5.05 2.64
CA ALA A 63 -15.19 4.92 1.91
C ALA A 63 -15.60 3.45 1.71
N LEU A 64 -14.63 2.54 1.54
CA LEU A 64 -14.89 1.10 1.48
C LEU A 64 -15.26 0.50 2.84
N LEU A 65 -14.93 1.16 3.96
CA LEU A 65 -15.36 0.76 5.31
C LEU A 65 -16.76 1.28 5.67
N ALA A 66 -17.15 2.44 5.13
CA ALA A 66 -18.41 3.12 5.47
C ALA A 66 -19.67 2.23 5.35
N PRO A 67 -19.94 1.50 4.26
CA PRO A 67 -21.15 0.69 4.15
C PRO A 67 -21.21 -0.43 5.20
N TYR A 68 -20.07 -0.97 5.59
CA TYR A 68 -20.00 -1.99 6.63
C TYR A 68 -20.36 -1.45 8.02
N LEU A 69 -19.93 -0.23 8.33
CA LEU A 69 -20.32 0.45 9.56
C LEU A 69 -21.83 0.72 9.60
N ILE A 70 -22.44 1.08 8.47
CA ILE A 70 -23.88 1.31 8.35
C ILE A 70 -24.66 0.01 8.60
N VAL A 71 -24.33 -1.08 7.90
CA VAL A 71 -25.05 -2.37 8.06
C VAL A 71 -25.00 -2.85 9.51
N ILE A 72 -23.84 -2.73 10.17
CA ILE A 72 -23.71 -3.14 11.57
C ILE A 72 -24.48 -2.21 12.50
N SER A 73 -24.41 -0.90 12.28
CA SER A 73 -25.17 0.04 13.10
C SER A 73 -26.67 -0.21 12.98
N SER A 74 -27.16 -0.59 11.78
CA SER A 74 -28.55 -0.97 11.56
C SER A 74 -28.92 -2.30 12.22
N LEU A 75 -28.08 -3.34 12.07
CA LEU A 75 -28.29 -4.64 12.72
C LEU A 75 -28.28 -4.50 14.25
N TYR A 76 -27.42 -3.64 14.78
CA TYR A 76 -27.33 -3.30 16.19
C TYR A 76 -28.58 -2.58 16.71
N LEU A 77 -29.08 -1.58 15.97
CA LEU A 77 -30.33 -0.91 16.31
C LEU A 77 -31.48 -1.92 16.37
N LEU A 78 -31.54 -2.84 15.42
CA LEU A 78 -32.56 -3.89 15.37
C LEU A 78 -32.49 -4.82 16.59
N LEU A 79 -31.28 -5.26 16.96
CA LEU A 79 -31.04 -6.10 18.14
C LEU A 79 -31.36 -5.38 19.46
N PHE A 80 -31.11 -4.07 19.52
CA PHE A 80 -31.45 -3.22 20.65
C PHE A 80 -32.97 -3.05 20.83
N PHE A 81 -33.74 -3.03 19.73
CA PHE A 81 -35.20 -2.96 19.77
C PHE A 81 -35.86 -4.31 20.10
N GLU A 82 -35.30 -5.44 19.65
CA GLU A 82 -35.89 -6.78 19.89
C GLU A 82 -35.59 -7.35 21.29
N LEU A 83 -34.41 -7.12 21.85
CA LEU A 83 -34.06 -7.62 23.19
C LEU A 83 -34.48 -6.61 24.27
N GLY A 84 -35.75 -6.64 24.68
CA GLY A 84 -36.35 -5.75 25.68
C GLY A 84 -35.74 -5.79 27.10
N SER A 85 -34.79 -6.68 27.39
CA SER A 85 -34.09 -6.73 28.69
C SER A 85 -32.83 -5.87 28.67
N ARG A 86 -32.93 -4.64 29.20
CA ARG A 86 -31.82 -3.67 29.23
C ARG A 86 -30.55 -4.19 29.93
N GLU A 87 -30.67 -5.00 30.98
CA GLU A 87 -29.54 -5.34 31.85
C GLU A 87 -28.54 -6.34 31.25
N ILE A 88 -29.01 -7.37 30.54
CA ILE A 88 -28.12 -8.38 29.92
C ILE A 88 -27.37 -7.79 28.74
N LEU A 89 -28.01 -6.87 28.00
CA LEU A 89 -27.41 -6.16 26.88
C LEU A 89 -26.23 -5.30 27.34
N PHE A 90 -26.32 -4.57 28.46
CA PHE A 90 -25.23 -3.71 28.94
C PHE A 90 -23.96 -4.48 29.34
N LEU A 91 -24.10 -5.68 29.92
CA LEU A 91 -22.98 -6.52 30.36
C LEU A 91 -22.19 -7.11 29.19
N PHE A 92 -22.87 -7.57 28.14
CA PHE A 92 -22.23 -8.14 26.96
C PHE A 92 -21.94 -7.13 25.85
N LEU A 93 -22.52 -5.91 25.93
CA LEU A 93 -22.34 -4.82 24.98
C LEU A 93 -20.88 -4.56 24.60
N PRO A 94 -19.97 -4.28 25.56
CA PRO A 94 -18.61 -3.89 25.21
C PRO A 94 -17.85 -5.05 24.56
N LEU A 95 -18.11 -6.29 24.98
CA LEU A 95 -17.46 -7.46 24.44
C LEU A 95 -17.90 -7.74 23.00
N VAL A 96 -19.20 -7.67 22.72
CA VAL A 96 -19.75 -7.84 21.37
C VAL A 96 -19.29 -6.72 20.45
N LEU A 97 -19.23 -5.48 20.94
CA LEU A 97 -18.70 -4.34 20.18
C LEU A 97 -17.22 -4.53 19.82
N ILE A 98 -16.39 -4.98 20.76
CA ILE A 98 -14.97 -5.23 20.52
C ILE A 98 -14.78 -6.37 19.50
N LEU A 99 -15.52 -7.47 19.65
CA LEU A 99 -15.43 -8.62 18.74
C LEU A 99 -15.96 -8.30 17.34
N ALA A 100 -17.09 -7.60 17.23
CA ALA A 100 -17.67 -7.19 15.97
C ALA A 100 -16.78 -6.17 15.24
N ASP A 101 -16.26 -5.16 15.94
CA ASP A 101 -15.29 -4.21 15.38
C ASP A 101 -14.00 -4.91 14.93
N HIS A 102 -13.50 -5.89 15.68
CA HIS A 102 -12.32 -6.64 15.30
C HIS A 102 -12.55 -7.51 14.06
N ALA A 103 -13.61 -8.31 14.05
CA ALA A 103 -14.01 -9.13 12.91
C ALA A 103 -14.24 -8.26 11.65
N LEU A 104 -14.90 -7.11 11.83
CA LEU A 104 -15.15 -6.16 10.77
C LEU A 104 -13.86 -5.59 10.21
N ARG A 105 -12.94 -5.11 11.05
CA ARG A 105 -11.64 -4.58 10.59
C ARG A 105 -10.85 -5.62 9.80
N VAL A 106 -10.92 -6.89 10.18
CA VAL A 106 -10.24 -7.97 9.45
C VAL A 106 -10.91 -8.25 8.11
N LEU A 107 -12.23 -8.41 8.08
CA LEU A 107 -12.97 -8.76 6.88
C LEU A 107 -12.95 -7.61 5.86
N SER A 108 -13.23 -6.41 6.33
CA SER A 108 -13.24 -5.20 5.51
C SER A 108 -11.86 -4.86 4.96
N ARG A 109 -10.77 -5.08 5.71
CA ARG A 109 -9.40 -4.99 5.17
C ARG A 109 -9.16 -5.96 4.03
N ARG A 110 -9.61 -7.21 4.13
CA ARG A 110 -9.45 -8.21 3.05
C ARG A 110 -10.23 -7.83 1.79
N PHE A 111 -11.47 -7.37 1.92
CA PHE A 111 -12.27 -6.95 0.77
C PHE A 111 -11.74 -5.65 0.14
N SER A 112 -11.45 -4.64 0.96
CA SER A 112 -10.88 -3.38 0.48
C SER A 112 -9.50 -3.58 -0.15
N GLU A 113 -8.70 -4.54 0.35
CA GLU A 113 -7.44 -4.92 -0.27
C GLU A 113 -7.62 -5.41 -1.71
N ARG A 114 -8.62 -6.26 -2.00
CA ARG A 114 -8.85 -6.73 -3.37
C ARG A 114 -9.19 -5.57 -4.32
N ILE A 115 -9.96 -4.60 -3.85
CA ILE A 115 -10.37 -3.44 -4.66
C ILE A 115 -9.19 -2.48 -4.84
N ILE A 116 -8.49 -2.16 -3.75
CA ILE A 116 -7.34 -1.24 -3.75
C ILE A 116 -6.17 -1.81 -4.53
N SER A 117 -5.85 -3.09 -4.37
CA SER A 117 -4.77 -3.74 -5.12
C SER A 117 -5.04 -3.75 -6.63
N ARG A 118 -6.28 -3.99 -7.06
CA ARG A 118 -6.66 -3.90 -8.48
C ARG A 118 -6.52 -2.47 -9.02
N LYS A 119 -7.02 -1.47 -8.29
CA LYS A 119 -6.91 -0.06 -8.70
C LYS A 119 -5.50 0.51 -8.58
N GLY A 120 -4.67 -0.08 -7.72
CA GLY A 120 -3.27 0.30 -7.53
C GLY A 120 -2.36 -0.10 -8.68
N VAL A 121 -2.80 -0.89 -9.65
CA VAL A 121 -1.97 -1.23 -10.82
C VAL A 121 -2.17 -0.22 -11.96
N ASP A 122 -3.26 0.54 -11.94
CA ASP A 122 -3.64 1.45 -13.01
C ASP A 122 -3.00 2.85 -12.85
N VAL A 123 -1.94 3.09 -13.62
CA VAL A 123 -1.17 4.35 -13.63
C VAL A 123 -2.06 5.57 -13.87
N ALA A 124 -3.01 5.50 -14.80
CA ALA A 124 -3.87 6.64 -15.15
C ALA A 124 -4.79 7.04 -13.99
N TRP A 125 -5.34 6.04 -13.29
CA TRP A 125 -6.14 6.26 -12.09
C TRP A 125 -5.35 6.93 -10.96
N LEU A 126 -4.05 6.66 -10.90
CA LEU A 126 -3.16 7.13 -9.84
C LEU A 126 -2.68 8.56 -10.06
N THR A 127 -2.43 8.94 -11.31
CA THR A 127 -2.10 10.32 -11.67
C THR A 127 -3.22 11.28 -11.29
N LYS A 128 -4.48 10.84 -11.40
CA LYS A 128 -5.67 11.62 -11.03
C LYS A 128 -5.82 11.81 -9.51
N ARG A 129 -5.11 11.04 -8.68
CA ARG A 129 -5.20 11.11 -7.21
C ARG A 129 -4.17 12.07 -6.61
N LYS A 130 -4.49 12.57 -5.42
CA LYS A 130 -3.60 13.45 -4.65
C LYS A 130 -2.29 12.73 -4.30
N LYS A 131 -1.22 13.06 -5.03
CA LYS A 131 0.15 12.67 -4.73
C LYS A 131 0.52 13.18 -3.34
N ASP A 132 1.12 12.31 -2.53
CA ASP A 132 1.63 12.66 -1.20
C ASP A 132 3.07 13.13 -1.27
N PHE A 133 3.86 12.42 -2.08
CA PHE A 133 5.21 12.82 -2.43
C PHE A 133 5.57 12.28 -3.80
N GLU A 134 6.52 12.94 -4.43
CA GLU A 134 7.15 12.50 -5.66
C GLU A 134 8.65 12.77 -5.50
N LEU A 135 9.46 11.72 -5.58
CA LEU A 135 10.90 11.81 -5.35
C LEU A 135 11.65 11.22 -6.53
N SER A 136 12.44 12.06 -7.20
CA SER A 136 13.34 11.58 -8.26
C SER A 136 14.39 10.66 -7.67
N LYS A 137 14.68 9.57 -8.37
CA LYS A 137 15.71 8.60 -8.04
C LYS A 137 17.08 9.24 -7.79
N LYS A 138 17.41 10.30 -8.54
CA LYS A 138 18.67 11.06 -8.37
C LYS A 138 18.80 11.71 -6.99
N LYS A 139 17.67 12.02 -6.33
CA LYS A 139 17.58 12.63 -5.00
C LYS A 139 17.50 11.60 -3.88
N ILE A 140 17.43 10.31 -4.19
CA ILE A 140 17.40 9.24 -3.20
C ILE A 140 18.84 8.84 -2.88
N GLU A 141 19.17 8.82 -1.60
CA GLU A 141 20.45 8.31 -1.12
C GLU A 141 20.35 6.82 -0.85
N GLU A 142 19.35 6.43 -0.05
CA GLU A 142 19.20 5.06 0.43
C GLU A 142 17.73 4.65 0.51
N LEU A 143 17.48 3.39 0.16
CA LEU A 143 16.23 2.67 0.37
C LEU A 143 16.48 1.58 1.41
N LEU A 144 15.99 1.80 2.63
CA LEU A 144 16.11 0.84 3.72
C LEU A 144 14.79 0.11 3.89
N MET A 145 14.82 -1.22 3.91
CA MET A 145 13.63 -2.02 4.07
C MET A 145 13.76 -3.00 5.24
N LYS A 146 12.74 -3.00 6.10
CA LYS A 146 12.60 -3.93 7.23
C LYS A 146 11.38 -4.82 7.03
N SER A 147 11.58 -6.13 7.16
CA SER A 147 10.51 -7.11 7.04
C SER A 147 9.55 -7.08 8.25
N PRO A 148 8.23 -7.21 8.04
CA PRO A 148 7.29 -7.46 9.14
C PRO A 148 7.46 -8.88 9.70
N LEU A 149 7.09 -9.09 10.97
CA LEU A 149 7.04 -10.42 11.58
C LEU A 149 6.07 -11.35 10.83
N ARG A 150 6.49 -12.61 10.65
CA ARG A 150 5.70 -13.68 10.01
C ARG A 150 4.77 -14.32 11.06
N GLY A 151 3.48 -13.96 11.06
CA GLY A 151 2.50 -14.54 11.99
C GLY A 151 1.21 -13.71 12.18
N LEU A 152 0.32 -14.18 13.07
CA LEU A 152 -0.90 -13.46 13.48
C LEU A 152 -0.50 -12.22 14.31
N ASN A 153 -0.37 -11.08 13.62
CA ASN A 153 0.07 -9.81 14.20
C ASN A 153 -0.98 -9.21 15.15
N LEU A 154 -0.99 -9.69 16.40
CA LEU A 154 -1.70 -9.08 17.54
C LEU A 154 -0.86 -8.00 18.26
N GLY A 155 0.19 -7.48 17.63
CA GLY A 155 1.06 -6.45 18.22
C GLY A 155 2.52 -6.42 17.73
N GLY A 156 2.92 -7.37 16.89
CA GLY A 156 4.32 -7.54 16.44
C GLY A 156 4.85 -6.44 15.50
N SER A 157 6.16 -6.21 15.63
CA SER A 157 7.01 -5.29 14.85
C SER A 157 6.52 -5.09 13.40
N ARG A 158 6.12 -3.85 13.10
CA ARG A 158 5.68 -3.46 11.75
C ARG A 158 6.91 -3.33 10.87
N GLY A 159 6.88 -3.98 9.70
CA GLY A 159 7.87 -3.74 8.67
C GLY A 159 7.76 -2.31 8.16
N TYR A 160 8.78 -1.83 7.49
CA TYR A 160 8.73 -0.52 6.85
C TYR A 160 9.70 -0.42 5.66
N LEU A 161 9.39 0.50 4.75
CA LEU A 161 10.29 1.02 3.74
C LEU A 161 10.61 2.46 4.12
N ARG A 162 11.89 2.75 4.35
CA ARG A 162 12.41 4.09 4.63
C ARG A 162 13.19 4.57 3.40
N ILE A 163 12.77 5.71 2.88
CA ILE A 163 13.42 6.38 1.75
C ILE A 163 14.16 7.58 2.32
N THR A 164 15.49 7.53 2.27
CA THR A 164 16.36 8.61 2.75
C THR A 164 16.75 9.48 1.56
N PRO A 165 16.35 10.76 1.52
CA PRO A 165 16.81 11.71 0.52
C PRO A 165 18.28 12.06 0.74
N LYS A 166 19.00 12.42 -0.33
CA LYS A 166 20.38 12.95 -0.25
C LYS A 166 20.47 14.29 0.49
N ASP A 167 19.38 15.04 0.44
CA ASP A 167 19.26 16.28 1.21
C ASP A 167 18.97 15.93 2.67
N HIS A 168 19.98 16.12 3.52
CA HIS A 168 19.94 15.79 4.94
C HIS A 168 18.98 16.69 5.72
N GLN A 169 18.52 17.82 5.14
CA GLN A 169 17.48 18.66 5.74
C GLN A 169 16.07 18.07 5.58
N VAL A 170 15.88 17.16 4.63
CA VAL A 170 14.58 16.53 4.36
C VAL A 170 14.42 15.28 5.20
N GLN A 171 13.35 15.23 5.98
CA GLN A 171 13.06 14.06 6.81
C GLN A 171 12.85 12.80 5.95
N PRO A 172 13.39 11.65 6.38
CA PRO A 172 13.18 10.38 5.70
C PRO A 172 11.71 10.01 5.61
N ILE A 173 11.32 9.46 4.47
CA ILE A 173 9.95 9.03 4.22
C ILE A 173 9.81 7.57 4.65
N GLU A 174 9.08 7.33 5.74
CA GLU A 174 8.80 5.98 6.23
C GLU A 174 7.39 5.51 5.85
N ILE A 175 7.32 4.33 5.25
CA ILE A 175 6.10 3.67 4.81
C ILE A 175 6.00 2.34 5.53
N LYS A 176 5.01 2.22 6.41
CA LYS A 176 4.75 1.05 7.23
C LYS A 176 4.15 -0.08 6.38
N ILE A 177 4.61 -1.29 6.63
CA ILE A 177 4.21 -2.51 5.93
C ILE A 177 3.73 -3.51 6.98
N ASN A 178 2.44 -3.82 6.96
CA ASN A 178 1.81 -4.70 7.94
C ASN A 178 1.61 -6.15 7.44
N GLY A 179 1.90 -6.43 6.17
CA GLY A 179 1.65 -7.74 5.54
C GLY A 179 2.89 -8.32 4.89
N TRP A 180 3.13 -9.62 5.12
CA TRP A 180 4.28 -10.35 4.59
C TRP A 180 4.29 -10.39 3.05
N ASN A 181 3.15 -10.72 2.43
CA ASN A 181 3.03 -10.78 0.98
C ASN A 181 3.25 -9.39 0.34
N GLN A 182 2.80 -8.33 1.00
CA GLN A 182 3.01 -6.96 0.55
C GLN A 182 4.47 -6.55 0.67
N HIS A 183 5.15 -6.98 1.74
CA HIS A 183 6.59 -6.78 1.88
C HIS A 183 7.36 -7.47 0.76
N GLN A 184 7.08 -8.74 0.44
CA GLN A 184 7.73 -9.46 -0.66
C GLN A 184 7.53 -8.77 -2.01
N LYS A 185 6.29 -8.36 -2.33
CA LYS A 185 6.01 -7.61 -3.57
C LYS A 185 6.76 -6.28 -3.63
N LEU A 186 6.77 -5.55 -2.51
CA LEU A 186 7.46 -4.26 -2.44
C LEU A 186 8.98 -4.43 -2.56
N ARG A 187 9.53 -5.47 -1.93
CA ARG A 187 10.94 -5.85 -2.01
C ARG A 187 11.38 -6.03 -3.45
N ASP A 188 10.66 -6.83 -4.21
CA ASP A 188 11.01 -7.11 -5.61
C ASP A 188 10.97 -5.82 -6.46
N LEU A 189 10.00 -4.93 -6.21
CA LEU A 189 9.92 -3.62 -6.85
C LEU A 189 11.09 -2.71 -6.46
N VAL A 190 11.46 -2.66 -5.18
CA VAL A 190 12.57 -1.85 -4.66
C VAL A 190 13.91 -2.33 -5.22
N ILE A 191 14.13 -3.65 -5.29
CA ILE A 191 15.34 -4.24 -5.86
C ILE A 191 15.43 -3.92 -7.36
N ASN A 192 14.35 -4.13 -8.12
CA ASN A 192 14.30 -3.78 -9.54
C ASN A 192 14.54 -2.28 -9.77
N PHE A 193 13.91 -1.43 -8.97
CA PHE A 193 14.13 0.02 -9.02
C PHE A 193 15.58 0.40 -8.71
N ALA A 194 16.16 -0.12 -7.62
CA ALA A 194 17.49 0.24 -7.15
C ALA A 194 18.62 -0.24 -8.08
N SER A 195 18.44 -1.39 -8.72
CA SER A 195 19.43 -2.00 -9.63
C SER A 195 19.59 -1.24 -10.96
N ARG A 196 18.54 -0.56 -11.42
CA ARG A 196 18.56 0.24 -12.66
C ARG A 196 19.37 1.51 -12.48
N GLU A 197 19.85 2.09 -13.57
CA GLU A 197 20.50 3.40 -13.51
C GLU A 197 19.49 4.54 -13.28
N PRO A 198 19.87 5.62 -12.59
CA PRO A 198 21.02 5.73 -11.68
C PRO A 198 20.86 4.78 -10.48
N ARG A 199 21.92 4.04 -10.13
CA ARG A 199 21.85 3.06 -9.02
C ARG A 199 21.62 3.77 -7.69
N VAL A 200 20.78 3.17 -6.85
CA VAL A 200 20.48 3.65 -5.49
C VAL A 200 20.85 2.56 -4.50
N ARG A 201 21.42 2.92 -3.35
CA ARG A 201 21.72 1.95 -2.30
C ARG A 201 20.42 1.39 -1.74
N ALA A 202 20.23 0.08 -1.84
CA ALA A 202 19.10 -0.62 -1.23
C ALA A 202 19.63 -1.59 -0.17
N VAL A 203 19.18 -1.43 1.07
CA VAL A 203 19.58 -2.24 2.22
C VAL A 203 18.36 -2.92 2.80
N GLU A 204 18.45 -4.24 2.96
CA GLU A 204 17.42 -5.03 3.62
C GLU A 204 17.96 -5.51 4.96
N TYR A 205 17.26 -5.17 6.04
CA TYR A 205 17.59 -5.68 7.37
C TYR A 205 16.81 -6.97 7.62
N PRO A 206 17.49 -8.13 7.73
CA PRO A 206 16.84 -9.34 8.17
C PRO A 206 16.38 -9.18 9.63
N TYR A 207 15.36 -9.94 10.00
CA TYR A 207 14.91 -10.02 11.38
C TYR A 207 16.00 -10.68 12.26
N GLY A 208 16.33 -10.08 13.41
CA GLY A 208 17.10 -10.74 14.48
C GLY A 208 18.59 -10.40 14.57
N GLN A 209 18.92 -9.12 14.78
CA GLN A 209 20.15 -8.71 15.49
C GLN A 209 19.76 -7.72 16.58
#